data_AF-A0A8I2IPF8-F1
#
_entry.id   AF-A0A8I2IPF8-F1
#
_cell.length_a   1.000
_cell.length_b   1.000
_cell.length_c   1.000
_cell.angle_alpha   90.00
_cell.angle_beta   90.00
_cell.angle_gamma   90.00
#
_symmetry.space_group_name_H-M   'P 1'
#
loop_
_entity.id
_entity.type
_entity.pdbx_description
1 polymer ?
#
loop_
_entity_poly.entity_id
_entity_poly.type
_entity_poly.pdbx_seq_one_letter_code
_entity_poly.pdbx_strand_id
1 'polypeptide(L)'
;MPPARPSLTEIAQKARIILDGLLAHCNVSSTKGTCLYASLMLAAMLTRGGYPTRIRGGDGYADGGLYTSSSQHGHYWCEATADNADFIVDLTADQFGFEVVVIKRANATDWPRYIPGCQATVDLHVSLNLEG
;
A
#
# COMPACT_ATOMS: atom_id res chain seq x y z
N MET A 1 -0.01 -6.88 -32.13
CA MET A 1 0.59 -5.97 -31.13
C MET A 1 0.18 -6.48 -29.76
N PRO A 2 1.09 -6.77 -28.82
CA PRO A 2 0.70 -7.10 -27.46
C PRO A 2 -0.05 -5.91 -26.83
N PRO A 3 -0.98 -6.14 -25.89
CA PRO A 3 -1.65 -5.04 -25.20
C PRO A 3 -0.62 -4.15 -24.50
N ALA A 4 -0.88 -2.83 -24.50
CA ALA A 4 -0.07 -1.89 -23.76
C ALA A 4 -0.05 -2.30 -22.28
N ARG A 5 1.12 -2.18 -21.65
CA ARG A 5 1.27 -2.41 -20.21
C ARG A 5 0.31 -1.47 -19.46
N PRO A 6 -0.48 -1.98 -18.50
CA PRO A 6 -1.35 -1.11 -17.69
C PRO A 6 -0.51 -0.15 -16.86
N SER A 7 -0.99 1.09 -16.72
CA SER A 7 -0.36 2.10 -15.87
C SER A 7 -0.46 1.71 -14.38
N LEU A 8 0.45 2.24 -13.58
CA LEU A 8 0.43 2.06 -12.12
C LEU A 8 -0.91 2.53 -11.51
N THR A 9 -1.47 3.63 -12.03
CA THR A 9 -2.76 4.17 -11.60
C THR A 9 -3.93 3.22 -11.91
N GLU A 10 -3.98 2.67 -13.13
CA GLU A 10 -5.02 1.71 -13.50
C GLU A 10 -4.96 0.44 -12.65
N ILE A 11 -3.75 -0.06 -12.33
CA ILE A 11 -3.59 -1.22 -11.45
C ILE A 11 -4.10 -0.89 -10.04
N ALA A 12 -3.69 0.24 -9.47
CA ALA A 12 -4.10 0.64 -8.12
C ALA A 12 -5.63 0.83 -8.01
N GLN A 13 -6.26 1.46 -9.00
CA GLN A 13 -7.72 1.63 -9.03
C GLN A 13 -8.45 0.30 -9.13
N LYS A 14 -8.00 -0.61 -9.99
CA LYS A 14 -8.57 -1.98 -10.08
C LYS A 14 -8.36 -2.76 -8.80
N ALA A 15 -7.19 -2.63 -8.17
CA ALA A 15 -6.89 -3.26 -6.89
C ALA A 15 -7.83 -2.75 -5.80
N ARG A 16 -8.13 -1.44 -5.75
CA ARG A 16 -9.11 -0.88 -4.82
C ARG A 16 -10.51 -1.45 -5.03
N ILE A 17 -10.98 -1.54 -6.28
CA ILE A 17 -12.30 -2.13 -6.60
C ILE A 17 -12.38 -3.59 -6.11
N ILE A 18 -11.31 -4.38 -6.31
CA ILE A 18 -11.25 -5.76 -5.82
C ILE A 18 -11.26 -5.79 -4.29
N LEU A 19 -10.47 -4.91 -3.63
CA LEU A 19 -10.45 -4.80 -2.17
C LEU A 19 -11.84 -4.50 -1.62
N ASP A 20 -12.52 -3.48 -2.15
CA ASP A 20 -13.86 -3.09 -1.71
C ASP A 20 -14.87 -4.25 -1.88
N GLY A 21 -14.78 -5.00 -2.99
CA GLY A 21 -15.60 -6.18 -3.22
C GLY A 21 -15.34 -7.30 -2.21
N LEU A 22 -14.08 -7.55 -1.84
CA LEU A 22 -13.70 -8.52 -0.82
C LEU A 22 -14.18 -8.10 0.58
N LEU A 23 -13.99 -6.83 0.94
CA LEU A 23 -14.46 -6.29 2.22
C LEU A 23 -15.98 -6.41 2.34
N ALA A 24 -16.72 -6.06 1.29
CA ALA A 24 -18.17 -6.20 1.25
C ALA A 24 -18.60 -7.68 1.39
N HIS A 25 -17.92 -8.60 0.70
CA HIS A 25 -18.18 -10.03 0.82
C HIS A 25 -17.94 -10.57 2.25
N CYS A 26 -16.93 -10.05 2.94
CA CYS A 26 -16.62 -10.38 4.32
C CYS A 26 -17.44 -9.60 5.36
N ASN A 27 -18.39 -8.77 4.94
CA ASN A 27 -19.18 -7.87 5.79
C ASN A 27 -18.31 -6.94 6.67
N VAL A 28 -17.17 -6.50 6.11
CA VAL A 28 -16.25 -5.54 6.71
C VAL A 28 -16.56 -4.15 6.12
N SER A 29 -16.93 -3.21 6.97
CA SER A 29 -17.43 -1.89 6.55
C SER A 29 -16.35 -0.82 6.35
N SER A 30 -15.07 -1.11 6.65
CA SER A 30 -13.98 -0.15 6.52
C SER A 30 -12.64 -0.82 6.22
N THR A 31 -11.67 -0.05 5.71
CA THR A 31 -10.29 -0.51 5.48
C THR A 31 -9.44 -0.61 6.76
N LYS A 32 -10.02 -0.34 7.94
CA LYS A 32 -9.30 -0.38 9.21
C LYS A 32 -8.78 -1.79 9.50
N GLY A 33 -7.46 -1.90 9.67
CA GLY A 33 -6.80 -3.18 9.96
C GLY A 33 -6.60 -4.09 8.74
N THR A 34 -6.92 -3.63 7.52
CA THR A 34 -6.76 -4.43 6.29
C THR A 34 -5.51 -4.06 5.48
N CYS A 35 -4.74 -3.06 5.93
CA CYS A 35 -3.61 -2.48 5.21
C CYS A 35 -2.53 -3.50 4.80
N LEU A 36 -2.21 -4.50 5.63
CA LEU A 36 -1.26 -5.54 5.26
C LEU A 36 -1.79 -6.42 4.12
N TYR A 37 -3.02 -6.92 4.23
CA TYR A 37 -3.65 -7.75 3.20
C TYR A 37 -3.87 -6.99 1.89
N ALA A 38 -4.27 -5.72 1.99
CA ALA A 38 -4.35 -4.82 0.84
C ALA A 38 -2.99 -4.64 0.17
N SER A 39 -1.91 -4.49 0.94
CA SER A 39 -0.54 -4.37 0.43
C SER A 39 -0.04 -5.67 -0.21
N LEU A 40 -0.34 -6.84 0.37
CA LEU A 40 -0.03 -8.14 -0.22
C LEU A 40 -0.68 -8.31 -1.59
N MET A 41 -1.98 -8.05 -1.69
CA MET A 41 -2.73 -8.12 -2.94
C MET A 41 -2.19 -7.13 -3.97
N LEU A 42 -2.00 -5.88 -3.56
CA LEU A 42 -1.50 -4.81 -4.43
C LEU A 42 -0.09 -5.12 -4.94
N ALA A 43 0.81 -5.62 -4.09
CA ALA A 43 2.16 -6.01 -4.49
C ALA A 43 2.16 -7.10 -5.56
N ALA A 44 1.30 -8.10 -5.42
CA ALA A 44 1.13 -9.15 -6.43
C ALA A 44 0.63 -8.58 -7.76
N MET A 45 -0.34 -7.66 -7.73
CA MET A 45 -0.91 -7.02 -8.92
C MET A 45 0.11 -6.11 -9.63
N LEU A 46 0.83 -5.27 -8.88
CA LEU A 46 1.84 -4.36 -9.41
C LEU A 46 3.03 -5.13 -10.00
N THR A 47 3.51 -6.16 -9.30
CA THR A 47 4.59 -7.02 -9.78
C THR A 47 4.21 -7.72 -11.08
N ARG A 48 2.99 -8.29 -11.18
CA ARG A 48 2.46 -8.87 -12.43
C ARG A 48 2.25 -7.84 -13.53
N GLY A 49 1.97 -6.59 -13.15
CA GLY A 49 1.92 -5.44 -14.05
C GLY A 49 3.29 -4.91 -14.50
N GLY A 50 4.38 -5.54 -14.08
CA GLY A 50 5.75 -5.20 -14.45
C GLY A 50 6.40 -4.10 -13.61
N TYR A 51 5.78 -3.70 -12.48
CA TYR A 51 6.33 -2.70 -11.56
C TYR A 51 7.08 -3.43 -10.43
N PRO A 52 8.42 -3.35 -10.35
CA PRO A 52 9.14 -3.81 -9.17
C PRO A 52 8.52 -3.17 -7.94
N THR A 53 8.09 -4.01 -6.99
CA THR A 53 7.30 -3.56 -5.84
C THR A 53 7.88 -4.12 -4.57
N ARG A 54 7.86 -3.30 -3.51
CA ARG A 54 8.20 -3.71 -2.16
C ARG A 54 7.11 -3.28 -1.19
N ILE A 55 6.72 -4.17 -0.30
CA ILE A 55 5.83 -3.81 0.81
C ILE A 55 6.66 -3.11 1.87
N ARG A 56 6.19 -1.94 2.28
CA ARG A 56 6.75 -1.17 3.39
C ARG A 56 5.72 -1.08 4.49
N GLY A 57 6.20 -0.76 5.69
CA GLY A 57 5.33 -0.51 6.81
C GLY A 57 6.08 0.07 7.98
N GLY A 58 5.35 0.26 9.07
CA GLY A 58 5.89 0.64 10.36
C GLY A 58 4.83 0.56 11.45
N ASP A 59 5.25 0.77 12.69
CA ASP A 59 4.39 0.65 13.88
C ASP A 59 3.65 1.96 14.24
N GLY A 60 4.03 3.09 13.64
CA GLY A 60 3.48 4.41 13.93
C GLY A 60 3.92 4.96 15.28
N TYR A 61 5.02 4.46 15.85
CA TYR A 61 5.53 4.87 17.14
C TYR A 61 7.06 4.96 17.17
N ALA A 62 7.76 3.83 17.08
CA ALA A 62 9.22 3.77 17.19
C ALA A 62 9.90 3.34 15.87
N ASP A 63 9.17 2.71 14.95
CA ASP A 63 9.69 2.11 13.74
C ASP A 63 8.85 2.46 12.51
N GLY A 64 8.93 3.71 12.08
CA GLY A 64 8.23 4.19 10.87
C GLY A 64 6.70 4.19 11.00
N GLY A 65 6.00 4.27 9.87
CA GLY A 65 4.54 4.25 9.77
C GLY A 65 3.97 5.35 8.88
N LEU A 66 2.66 5.56 8.96
CA LEU A 66 1.96 6.65 8.31
C LEU A 66 1.75 7.79 9.30
N TYR A 67 2.26 8.96 8.95
CA TYR A 67 2.20 10.17 9.76
C TYR A 67 1.22 11.15 9.11
N THR A 68 0.33 11.71 9.90
CA THR A 68 -0.58 12.79 9.52
C THR A 68 -0.13 14.09 10.18
N SER A 69 -0.80 15.20 9.89
CA SER A 69 -0.56 16.46 10.58
C SER A 69 -0.85 16.39 12.09
N SER A 70 -1.62 15.41 12.56
CA SER A 70 -2.11 15.33 13.94
C SER A 70 -1.79 14.01 14.66
N SER A 71 -1.36 12.96 13.94
CA SER A 71 -1.28 11.61 14.49
C SER A 71 -0.25 10.74 13.75
N GLN A 72 0.10 9.62 14.38
CA GLN A 72 1.01 8.62 13.84
C GLN A 72 0.30 7.26 13.89
N HIS A 73 0.49 6.45 12.85
CA HIS A 73 -0.26 5.20 12.67
C HIS A 73 0.64 4.09 12.16
N GLY A 74 0.53 2.93 12.81
CA GLY A 74 1.06 1.70 12.25
C GLY A 74 0.32 1.38 10.96
N HIS A 75 1.06 1.18 9.88
CA HIS A 75 0.48 1.10 8.55
C HIS A 75 1.38 0.37 7.57
N TYR A 76 0.78 -0.23 6.54
CA TYR A 76 1.47 -0.90 5.44
C TYR A 76 1.06 -0.29 4.11
N TRP A 77 2.00 -0.19 3.18
CA TRP A 77 1.79 0.30 1.82
C TRP A 77 2.74 -0.41 0.84
N CYS A 78 2.56 -0.16 -0.45
CA CYS A 78 3.51 -0.57 -1.48
C CYS A 78 4.37 0.61 -1.94
N GLU A 79 5.66 0.38 -2.09
CA GLU A 79 6.53 1.21 -2.91
C GLU A 79 6.78 0.50 -4.25
N ALA A 80 6.45 1.16 -5.35
CA ALA A 80 6.60 0.62 -6.69
C ALA A 80 7.44 1.52 -7.58
N THR A 81 8.38 0.93 -8.32
CA THR A 81 9.25 1.67 -9.23
C THR A 81 8.62 1.79 -10.63
N ALA A 82 8.43 3.02 -11.09
CA ALA A 82 7.98 3.36 -12.44
C ALA A 82 8.84 4.49 -13.00
N ASP A 83 9.28 4.40 -14.25
CA ASP A 83 10.06 5.45 -14.93
C ASP A 83 11.27 5.97 -14.12
N ASN A 84 12.00 5.06 -13.47
CA ASN A 84 13.14 5.34 -12.58
C ASN A 84 12.81 6.19 -11.34
N ALA A 85 11.54 6.22 -10.92
CA ALA A 85 11.10 6.84 -9.68
C ALA A 85 10.30 5.85 -8.84
N ASP A 86 10.43 5.97 -7.51
CA ASP A 86 9.65 5.17 -6.57
C ASP A 86 8.37 5.93 -6.18
N PHE A 87 7.26 5.20 -6.22
CA PHE A 87 5.94 5.70 -5.88
C PHE A 87 5.38 4.93 -4.70
N ILE A 88 4.86 5.67 -3.72
CA ILE A 88 3.96 5.13 -2.70
C ILE A 88 2.62 4.85 -3.36
N VAL A 89 2.10 3.65 -3.14
CA VAL A 89 0.77 3.21 -3.54
C VAL A 89 0.08 2.61 -2.32
N ASP A 90 -1.03 3.21 -1.91
CA ASP A 90 -1.78 2.83 -0.71
C ASP A 90 -3.28 2.86 -0.99
N LEU A 91 -3.95 1.75 -0.72
CA LEU A 91 -5.39 1.57 -0.96
C LEU A 91 -6.24 1.77 0.29
N THR A 92 -5.59 2.08 1.42
CA THR A 92 -6.19 2.01 2.77
C THR A 92 -5.90 3.27 3.60
N ALA A 93 -5.38 4.33 2.97
CA ALA A 93 -5.15 5.62 3.62
C ALA A 93 -6.47 6.30 4.05
N ASP A 94 -7.59 5.93 3.41
CA ASP A 94 -8.94 6.38 3.76
C ASP A 94 -9.37 6.01 5.18
N GLN A 95 -8.77 4.99 5.80
CA GLN A 95 -8.99 4.69 7.22
C GLN A 95 -8.53 5.84 8.15
N PHE A 96 -7.68 6.74 7.64
CA PHE A 96 -7.19 7.94 8.34
C PHE A 96 -7.77 9.24 7.75
N GLY A 97 -8.75 9.14 6.84
CA GLY A 97 -9.39 10.30 6.22
C GLY A 97 -8.71 10.86 4.96
N PHE A 98 -7.80 10.11 4.34
CA PHE A 98 -7.19 10.46 3.05
C PHE A 98 -7.94 9.83 1.86
N GLU A 99 -7.42 10.04 0.65
CA GLU A 99 -7.96 9.45 -0.58
C GLU A 99 -8.01 7.91 -0.50
N VAL A 100 -9.02 7.34 -1.16
CA VAL A 100 -9.23 5.87 -1.27
C VAL A 100 -8.09 5.15 -1.99
N VAL A 101 -7.36 5.88 -2.84
CA VAL A 101 -6.14 5.44 -3.50
C VAL A 101 -5.16 6.60 -3.45
N VAL A 102 -4.07 6.43 -2.69
CA VAL A 102 -2.96 7.38 -2.67
C VAL A 102 -1.88 6.87 -3.61
N ILE A 103 -1.51 7.70 -4.58
CA ILE A 103 -0.34 7.49 -5.43
C ILE A 103 0.49 8.77 -5.41
N LYS A 104 1.71 8.69 -4.89
CA LYS A 104 2.62 9.83 -4.90
C LYS A 104 4.07 9.39 -4.90
N ARG A 105 5.00 10.30 -5.20
CA ARG A 105 6.44 10.00 -5.13
C ARG A 105 6.85 9.65 -3.70
N ALA A 106 7.73 8.68 -3.55
CA ALA A 106 8.25 8.26 -2.25
C ALA A 106 8.96 9.39 -1.49
N ASN A 107 9.55 10.35 -2.21
CA ASN A 107 10.21 11.53 -1.63
C ASN A 107 9.30 12.75 -1.44
N ALA A 108 7.98 12.61 -1.65
CA ALA A 108 7.05 13.71 -1.48
C ALA A 108 6.93 14.11 0.01
N THR A 109 6.94 15.42 0.28
CA THR A 109 6.97 15.97 1.66
C THR A 109 5.61 16.40 2.18
N ASP A 110 4.57 16.26 1.37
CA ASP A 110 3.16 16.53 1.67
C ASP A 110 2.55 15.42 2.56
N TRP A 111 1.39 15.71 3.15
CA TRP A 111 0.67 14.76 4.00
C TRP A 111 -0.19 13.81 3.17
N PRO A 112 -0.38 12.54 3.58
CA PRO A 112 0.28 11.89 4.70
C PRO A 112 1.74 11.55 4.40
N ARG A 113 2.61 11.55 5.41
CA ARG A 113 4.01 11.16 5.24
C ARG A 113 4.16 9.68 5.52
N TYR A 114 4.82 8.98 4.62
CA TYR A 114 5.09 7.56 4.72
C TYR A 114 6.56 7.40 5.10
N ILE A 115 6.81 6.89 6.29
CA ILE A 115 8.16 6.72 6.82
C ILE A 115 8.41 5.21 6.94
N PRO A 116 9.23 4.59 6.08
CA PRO A 116 9.48 3.16 6.16
C PRO A 116 10.20 2.82 7.47
N GLY A 117 9.70 1.82 8.18
CA GLY A 117 10.38 1.22 9.33
C GLY A 117 11.44 0.19 8.92
N CYS A 118 11.85 -0.64 9.86
CA CYS A 118 12.83 -1.70 9.69
C CYS A 118 12.30 -2.74 8.71
N GLN A 119 12.94 -2.81 7.56
CA GLN A 119 12.47 -3.66 6.49
C GLN A 119 12.54 -5.15 6.81
N ALA A 120 13.51 -5.59 7.63
CA ALA A 120 13.58 -6.99 8.06
C ALA A 120 12.36 -7.38 8.91
N THR A 121 11.85 -6.46 9.74
CA THR A 121 10.62 -6.65 10.52
C THR A 121 9.41 -6.75 9.60
N VAL A 122 9.32 -5.86 8.60
CA VAL A 122 8.23 -5.88 7.60
C VAL A 122 8.26 -7.17 6.79
N ASP A 123 9.43 -7.57 6.27
CA ASP A 123 9.60 -8.77 5.44
C ASP A 123 9.23 -10.04 6.24
N LEU A 124 9.62 -10.13 7.52
CA LEU A 124 9.22 -11.22 8.42
C LEU A 124 7.71 -11.25 8.66
N HIS A 125 7.08 -10.10 8.91
CA HIS A 125 5.64 -10.06 9.14
C HIS A 125 4.86 -10.43 7.87
N VAL A 126 5.34 -9.99 6.70
CA VAL A 126 4.80 -10.39 5.39
C VAL A 126 4.92 -11.89 5.18
N SER A 127 6.08 -12.50 5.46
CA SER A 127 6.26 -13.95 5.25
C SER A 127 5.34 -14.78 6.15
N LEU A 128 5.20 -14.40 7.42
CA LEU A 128 4.32 -15.11 8.37
C LEU A 128 2.84 -15.09 7.95
N ASN A 129 2.40 -14.09 7.18
CA ASN A 129 1.01 -13.99 6.70
C ASN A 129 0.80 -14.58 5.29
N LEU A 130 1.87 -15.05 4.62
CA LEU A 130 1.78 -15.76 3.35
C LEU A 130 1.87 -17.29 3.50
N GLU A 131 2.41 -17.77 4.62
CA GLU A 131 2.51 -19.20 4.96
C GLU A 131 1.32 -19.73 5.79
N GLY A 132 0.35 -18.86 6.10
CA GLY A 132 -0.84 -19.15 6.91
C GLY A 132 -2.05 -19.64 6.13
#